data_AF-A0A151EID7-F1
#
_entry.id   AF-A0A151EID7-F1
#
_cell.length_a   1.000
_cell.length_b   1.000
_cell.length_c   1.000
_cell.angle_alpha   90.00
_cell.angle_beta   90.00
_cell.angle_gamma   90.00
#
_symmetry.space_group_name_H-M   'P 1'
#
loop_
_entity.id
_entity.type
_entity.pdbx_description
1 polymer ?
#
loop_
_entity_poly.entity_id
_entity_poly.type
_entity_poly.pdbx_seq_one_letter_code
_entity_poly.pdbx_strand_id
1 'polypeptide(L)'
;MRNKKIGIIICMMLLITSLSVSASIEEELTQSDYLMDETEEILLIIDQCIAPDNGSGTADLPADCPYESSEDPFYIINGLPPDSTIELDPIFDDFYNIVRTPGGPLGGEVLEFDATLELVVTGTGDLTGFNRYLAVPVSFEIHTAPRTPGDPVQTFISEIYQLVGELFGDPDFCVFRIKAGSFYGLPSPGQFILTKMPSGNFNIDSFFDITYQIEFEGCPGSILQDYMGTTVGTTRLQQGIEFLNDPPNKPVISGATYGKAGNVYEYTFITIDPDGDDIWYYTDWGDGTNTGWMGPFSSGTTHLQSNVWVEGNYTIRCKAKDLYNAESEWGILDINMPRTKALTFQFLLRSLEKFPLLYKILNTIVI
;
A
#
# COMPACT_ATOMS: atom_id res chain seq x y z
N MET A 1 28.84 13.46 4.71
CA MET A 1 28.42 14.82 5.13
C MET A 1 27.11 14.79 5.95
N ARG A 2 26.98 13.80 6.84
CA ARG A 2 25.92 13.66 7.83
C ARG A 2 26.60 13.94 9.17
N ASN A 3 26.46 15.16 9.70
CA ASN A 3 26.79 15.59 11.08
C ASN A 3 26.74 17.12 11.27
N LYS A 4 25.83 17.83 10.58
CA LYS A 4 25.64 19.28 10.80
C LYS A 4 24.19 19.76 10.86
N LYS A 5 23.19 18.87 10.81
CA LYS A 5 21.76 19.28 10.85
C LYS A 5 21.04 19.05 12.19
N ILE A 6 21.62 18.30 13.12
CA ILE A 6 21.03 18.09 14.46
C ILE A 6 21.33 19.27 15.42
N GLY A 7 22.37 20.06 15.14
CA GLY A 7 22.75 21.21 15.99
C GLY A 7 22.00 22.53 15.75
N ILE A 8 21.10 22.60 14.76
CA ILE A 8 20.36 23.86 14.44
C ILE A 8 18.94 23.84 15.01
N ILE A 9 18.35 22.66 15.23
CA ILE A 9 16.97 22.52 15.70
C ILE A 9 16.88 22.76 17.22
N ILE A 10 17.90 22.37 18.00
CA ILE A 10 17.93 22.58 19.46
C ILE A 10 18.15 24.06 19.85
N CYS A 11 18.68 24.90 18.95
CA CYS A 11 18.93 26.31 19.24
C CYS A 11 17.67 27.21 19.07
N MET A 12 16.63 26.71 18.40
CA MET A 12 15.40 27.47 18.16
C MET A 12 14.32 27.23 19.24
N MET A 13 14.40 26.11 19.96
CA MET A 13 13.50 25.79 21.08
C MET A 13 13.82 26.53 22.39
N LEU A 14 15.00 27.14 22.54
CA LEU A 14 15.44 27.79 23.78
C LEU A 14 15.27 29.31 23.82
N LEU A 15 14.72 29.92 22.76
CA LEU A 15 14.54 31.39 22.66
C LEU A 15 13.10 31.87 22.83
N ILE A 16 12.14 30.99 23.11
CA ILE A 16 10.75 31.37 23.41
C ILE A 16 10.45 31.09 24.89
N THR A 17 11.23 31.70 25.78
CA THR A 17 10.84 31.89 27.19
C THR A 17 11.14 33.32 27.61
N SER A 18 10.47 34.29 26.97
CA SER A 18 10.19 35.62 27.57
C SER A 18 9.59 36.59 26.56
N LEU A 19 8.37 36.38 26.09
CA LEU A 19 7.54 37.48 25.59
C LEU A 19 6.07 37.15 25.78
N SER A 20 5.35 38.06 26.44
CA SER A 20 3.90 38.03 26.56
C SER A 20 3.27 38.17 25.17
N VAL A 21 2.62 37.12 24.69
CA VAL A 21 1.98 37.10 23.37
C VAL A 21 0.50 37.46 23.52
N SER A 22 0.03 38.39 22.69
CA SER A 22 -1.35 38.87 22.62
C SER A 22 -2.27 37.89 21.87
N ALA A 23 -3.55 37.85 22.26
CA ALA A 23 -4.62 36.95 21.76
C ALA A 23 -4.84 36.90 20.23
N SER A 24 -4.26 37.82 19.46
CA SER A 24 -4.30 37.80 17.99
C SER A 24 -3.26 36.87 17.34
N ILE A 25 -2.36 36.25 18.12
CA ILE A 25 -1.40 35.25 17.63
C ILE A 25 -1.86 33.81 17.98
N GLU A 26 -2.77 33.63 18.94
CA GLU A 26 -3.37 32.32 19.24
C GLU A 26 -4.20 31.78 18.06
N GLU A 27 -4.87 32.64 17.31
CA GLU A 27 -5.69 32.24 16.15
C GLU A 27 -4.82 31.80 14.95
N GLU A 28 -3.66 32.43 14.74
CA GLU A 28 -2.66 32.01 13.73
C GLU A 28 -1.90 30.74 14.16
N LEU A 29 -1.65 30.54 15.46
CA LEU A 29 -1.05 29.31 15.99
C LEU A 29 -2.00 28.11 15.90
N THR A 30 -3.29 28.28 16.15
CA THR A 30 -4.27 27.20 15.95
C THR A 30 -4.42 26.79 14.50
N GLN A 31 -4.20 27.72 13.55
CA GLN A 31 -4.24 27.41 12.12
C GLN A 31 -2.92 26.80 11.61
N SER A 32 -1.78 27.11 12.24
CA SER A 32 -0.53 26.41 11.97
C SER A 32 -0.47 25.03 12.61
N ASP A 33 -1.01 24.84 13.82
CA ASP A 33 -1.08 23.52 14.48
C ASP A 33 -2.01 22.57 13.71
N TYR A 34 -3.11 23.08 13.12
CA TYR A 34 -3.99 22.29 12.24
C TYR A 34 -3.33 21.92 10.90
N LEU A 35 -2.45 22.79 10.39
CA LEU A 35 -1.62 22.49 9.21
C LEU A 35 -0.43 21.58 9.56
N MET A 36 0.01 21.52 10.82
CA MET A 36 1.03 20.57 11.27
C MET A 36 0.47 19.17 11.47
N ASP A 37 -0.80 19.04 11.87
CA ASP A 37 -1.54 17.77 12.00
C ASP A 37 -1.78 17.11 10.61
N GLU A 38 -2.22 17.88 9.60
CA GLU A 38 -2.33 17.38 8.21
C GLU A 38 -0.96 17.11 7.55
N THR A 39 0.12 17.75 8.03
CA THR A 39 1.47 17.43 7.54
C THR A 39 2.14 16.27 8.27
N GLU A 40 1.71 15.84 9.45
CA GLU A 40 2.18 14.56 10.01
C GLU A 40 1.64 13.37 9.21
N GLU A 41 0.43 13.45 8.66
CA GLU A 41 -0.08 12.49 7.67
C GLU A 41 0.65 12.56 6.32
N ILE A 42 1.12 13.75 5.90
CA ILE A 42 1.81 13.96 4.60
C ILE A 42 3.34 13.80 4.72
N LEU A 43 3.89 13.69 5.94
CA LEU A 43 5.31 13.44 6.22
C LEU A 43 5.57 12.09 6.88
N LEU A 44 4.64 11.13 6.75
CA LEU A 44 4.99 9.70 6.64
C LEU A 44 5.82 9.54 5.36
N ILE A 45 7.08 9.97 5.44
CA ILE A 45 8.10 9.68 4.46
C ILE A 45 8.25 8.16 4.47
N ILE A 46 7.51 7.49 3.59
CA ILE A 46 7.94 6.32 2.81
C ILE A 46 9.05 5.51 3.50
N ASP A 47 8.65 4.62 4.41
CA ASP A 47 9.32 3.33 4.51
C ASP A 47 8.41 2.26 3.90
N GLN A 48 7.97 2.55 2.65
CA GLN A 48 7.49 1.50 1.78
C GLN A 48 8.65 0.55 1.55
N CYS A 49 8.54 -0.66 2.07
CA CYS A 49 9.51 -1.69 1.80
C CYS A 49 9.28 -2.23 0.39
N ILE A 50 10.05 -1.75 -0.58
CA ILE A 50 9.89 -2.12 -1.99
C ILE A 50 10.96 -3.13 -2.39
N ALA A 51 10.53 -4.31 -2.82
CA ALA A 51 11.40 -5.33 -3.40
C ALA A 51 11.12 -5.49 -4.91
N PRO A 52 12.15 -5.63 -5.75
CA PRO A 52 11.96 -5.86 -7.18
C PRO A 52 11.34 -7.23 -7.46
N ASP A 53 10.62 -7.35 -8.58
CA ASP A 53 10.24 -8.67 -9.12
C ASP A 53 11.51 -9.45 -9.46
N ASN A 54 11.63 -10.67 -8.94
CA ASN A 54 12.77 -11.56 -9.17
C ASN A 54 12.72 -12.26 -10.54
N GLY A 55 11.78 -11.88 -11.40
CA GLY A 55 11.58 -12.43 -12.74
C GLY A 55 10.66 -13.65 -12.78
N SER A 56 10.12 -14.07 -11.64
CA SER A 56 9.14 -15.16 -11.55
C SER A 56 7.73 -14.67 -11.20
N GLY A 57 7.50 -13.36 -11.14
CA GLY A 57 6.22 -12.78 -10.76
C GLY A 57 6.06 -12.67 -9.25
N THR A 58 7.14 -12.58 -8.49
CA THR A 58 7.18 -12.40 -7.02
C THR A 58 8.48 -11.68 -6.64
N ALA A 59 8.61 -11.26 -5.38
CA ALA A 59 9.86 -10.72 -4.83
C ALA A 59 10.62 -11.75 -3.98
N ASP A 60 11.93 -11.53 -3.84
CA ASP A 60 12.80 -12.28 -2.93
C ASP A 60 12.67 -11.76 -1.49
N LEU A 61 12.60 -12.67 -0.50
CA LEU A 61 12.49 -12.44 0.95
C LEU A 61 13.65 -12.98 1.83
N PRO A 62 14.10 -12.35 2.92
CA PRO A 62 13.61 -11.09 3.43
C PRO A 62 13.88 -9.98 2.42
N ALA A 63 13.00 -8.98 2.43
CA ALA A 63 13.22 -7.78 1.64
C ALA A 63 14.34 -6.93 2.27
N ASP A 64 14.94 -6.04 1.46
CA ASP A 64 16.07 -5.19 1.86
C ASP A 64 15.59 -3.93 2.61
N CYS A 65 14.88 -4.16 3.71
CA CYS A 65 14.30 -3.16 4.59
C CYS A 65 14.20 -3.75 6.01
N PRO A 66 14.34 -2.95 7.07
CA PRO A 66 14.43 -3.50 8.43
C PRO A 66 13.12 -4.15 8.92
N TYR A 67 13.23 -5.06 9.89
CA TYR A 67 12.12 -5.37 10.80
C TYR A 67 12.25 -4.52 12.06
N GLU A 68 11.16 -3.90 12.49
CA GLU A 68 11.09 -3.11 13.71
C GLU A 68 9.97 -3.61 14.63
N SER A 69 10.03 -3.32 15.93
CA SER A 69 8.87 -3.53 16.79
C SER A 69 7.79 -2.48 16.52
N SER A 70 6.58 -2.92 16.17
CA SER A 70 5.47 -2.01 15.83
C SER A 70 4.72 -1.43 17.03
N GLU A 71 4.79 -2.06 18.20
CA GLU A 71 4.02 -1.66 19.38
C GLU A 71 4.91 -1.50 20.62
N ASP A 72 5.55 -2.59 21.04
CA ASP A 72 6.29 -2.65 22.30
C ASP A 72 7.77 -3.02 22.08
N PRO A 73 8.72 -2.39 22.80
CA PRO A 73 10.11 -2.81 22.79
C PRO A 73 10.26 -4.21 23.39
N PHE A 74 11.44 -4.81 23.26
CA PHE A 74 11.75 -5.95 24.12
C PHE A 74 12.06 -5.45 25.54
N TYR A 75 11.65 -6.23 26.52
CA TYR A 75 11.93 -5.97 27.92
C TYR A 75 12.85 -7.04 28.53
N ILE A 76 13.79 -6.58 29.35
CA ILE A 76 14.41 -7.36 30.42
C ILE A 76 13.83 -6.88 31.75
N ILE A 77 13.28 -7.81 32.52
CA ILE A 77 12.60 -7.54 33.80
C ILE A 77 13.13 -8.48 34.88
N ASN A 78 13.13 -9.78 34.59
CA ASN A 78 13.52 -10.79 35.56
C ASN A 78 15.03 -10.71 35.83
N GLY A 79 15.41 -10.58 37.10
CA GLY A 79 16.80 -10.49 37.53
C GLY A 79 17.28 -9.06 37.81
N LEU A 80 16.43 -8.06 37.58
CA LEU A 80 16.70 -6.65 37.89
C LEU A 80 16.15 -6.25 39.28
N PRO A 81 16.54 -5.07 39.81
CA PRO A 81 15.92 -4.50 41.00
C PRO A 81 14.40 -4.35 40.85
N PRO A 82 13.64 -4.32 41.97
CA PRO A 82 12.22 -3.99 41.94
C PRO A 82 11.96 -2.68 41.18
N ASP A 83 10.83 -2.64 40.47
CA ASP A 83 10.36 -1.46 39.72
C ASP A 83 11.36 -0.93 38.67
N SER A 84 12.32 -1.77 38.23
CA SER A 84 13.29 -1.45 37.18
C SER A 84 13.13 -2.38 35.99
N THR A 85 13.24 -1.83 34.79
CA THR A 85 13.26 -2.56 33.51
C THR A 85 14.44 -2.10 32.69
N ILE A 86 14.86 -2.93 31.73
CA ILE A 86 15.65 -2.49 30.60
C ILE A 86 14.77 -2.67 29.37
N GLU A 87 14.47 -1.56 28.71
CA GLU A 87 13.71 -1.48 27.45
C GLU A 87 14.71 -1.52 26.29
N LEU A 88 14.39 -2.29 25.26
CA LEU A 88 15.26 -2.59 24.13
C LEU A 88 14.45 -2.37 22.85
N ASP A 89 14.62 -1.22 22.20
CA ASP A 89 13.97 -0.94 20.91
C ASP A 89 14.72 -1.70 19.80
N PRO A 90 14.11 -2.73 19.18
CA PRO A 90 14.78 -3.61 18.23
C PRO A 90 14.62 -3.15 16.78
N ILE A 91 15.74 -3.15 16.06
CA ILE A 91 15.80 -3.03 14.60
C ILE A 91 16.62 -4.22 14.08
N PHE A 92 16.01 -5.07 13.26
CA PHE A 92 16.74 -6.11 12.54
C PHE A 92 17.02 -5.61 11.13
N ASP A 93 18.30 -5.45 10.79
CA ASP A 93 18.75 -4.94 9.49
C ASP A 93 20.01 -5.69 9.03
N ASP A 94 20.57 -5.29 7.88
CA ASP A 94 21.75 -5.89 7.26
C ASP A 94 21.59 -7.41 7.05
N PHE A 95 20.60 -7.83 6.24
CA PHE A 95 20.41 -9.26 5.95
C PHE A 95 21.49 -9.82 5.02
N TYR A 96 22.14 -10.92 5.40
CA TYR A 96 23.16 -11.58 4.59
C TYR A 96 23.13 -13.11 4.73
N ASN A 97 23.98 -13.81 3.97
CA ASN A 97 24.02 -15.28 3.90
C ASN A 97 22.65 -15.93 3.58
N ILE A 98 21.85 -15.27 2.74
CA ILE A 98 20.47 -15.69 2.47
C ILE A 98 20.45 -16.97 1.64
N VAL A 99 19.78 -17.99 2.16
CA VAL A 99 19.52 -19.28 1.52
C VAL A 99 18.02 -19.52 1.50
N ARG A 100 17.50 -19.94 0.34
CA ARG A 100 16.08 -20.21 0.10
C ARG A 100 15.96 -21.64 -0.38
N THR A 101 15.22 -22.47 0.33
CA THR A 101 15.00 -23.86 -0.06
C THR A 101 13.50 -24.17 -0.15
N PRO A 102 13.02 -24.77 -1.26
CA PRO A 102 11.62 -25.19 -1.35
C PRO A 102 11.28 -26.27 -0.31
N GLY A 103 10.11 -26.16 0.31
CA GLY A 103 9.56 -27.13 1.26
C GLY A 103 9.20 -26.53 2.62
N GLY A 104 9.66 -27.19 3.69
CA GLY A 104 9.32 -26.84 5.07
C GLY A 104 7.95 -27.33 5.52
N PRO A 105 7.61 -27.18 6.81
CA PRO A 105 6.35 -27.61 7.42
C PRO A 105 5.11 -26.92 6.84
N LEU A 106 5.26 -25.68 6.35
CA LEU A 106 4.18 -24.92 5.71
C LEU A 106 4.06 -25.19 4.20
N GLY A 107 5.00 -25.93 3.60
CA GLY A 107 4.96 -26.38 2.21
C GLY A 107 5.33 -25.36 1.14
N GLY A 108 5.73 -24.15 1.53
CA GLY A 108 6.28 -23.11 0.63
C GLY A 108 7.80 -23.16 0.57
N GLU A 109 8.46 -22.23 1.26
CA GLU A 109 9.93 -22.11 1.32
C GLU A 109 10.43 -22.02 2.76
N VAL A 110 11.64 -22.55 2.98
CA VAL A 110 12.47 -22.29 4.15
C VAL A 110 13.49 -21.22 3.78
N LEU A 111 13.50 -20.13 4.53
CA LEU A 111 14.40 -18.99 4.40
C LEU A 111 15.38 -19.01 5.57
N GLU A 112 16.67 -19.17 5.29
CA GLU A 112 17.74 -19.10 6.28
C GLU A 112 18.62 -17.89 5.97
N PHE A 113 18.88 -17.04 6.95
CA PHE A 113 19.74 -15.86 6.76
C PHE A 113 20.28 -15.35 8.09
N ASP A 114 21.33 -14.56 8.02
CA ASP A 114 21.89 -13.83 9.16
C ASP A 114 21.49 -12.35 9.05
N ALA A 115 21.48 -11.65 10.19
CA ALA A 115 21.22 -10.22 10.28
C ALA A 115 21.93 -9.59 11.48
N THR A 116 21.88 -8.25 11.56
CA THR A 116 22.25 -7.50 12.76
C THR A 116 20.99 -7.07 13.50
N LEU A 117 20.86 -7.46 14.77
CA LEU A 117 19.88 -6.89 15.68
C LEU A 117 20.50 -5.69 16.40
N GLU A 118 20.09 -4.50 16.00
CA GLU A 118 20.42 -3.25 16.65
C GLU A 118 19.41 -2.98 17.77
N LEU A 119 19.91 -2.67 18.97
CA LEU A 119 19.07 -2.40 20.14
C LEU A 119 19.42 -1.02 20.70
N VAL A 120 18.44 -0.13 20.77
CA VAL A 120 18.52 1.05 21.63
C VAL A 120 18.06 0.65 23.02
N VAL A 121 18.97 0.73 23.98
CA VAL A 121 18.78 0.20 25.33
C VAL A 121 18.56 1.34 26.30
N THR A 122 17.46 1.28 27.04
CA THR A 122 17.09 2.28 28.05
C THR A 122 16.76 1.61 29.38
N GLY A 123 17.49 1.96 30.43
CA GLY A 123 17.18 1.53 31.80
C GLY A 123 16.17 2.44 32.49
N THR A 124 15.25 1.85 33.24
CA THR A 124 14.25 2.55 34.05
C THR A 124 14.44 2.27 35.55
N GLY A 125 13.68 2.93 36.42
CA GLY A 125 13.74 2.72 37.85
C GLY A 125 15.14 3.03 38.41
N ASP A 126 15.74 2.09 39.13
CA ASP A 126 17.09 2.22 39.69
C ASP A 126 18.19 2.23 38.61
N LEU A 127 17.84 1.86 37.38
CA LEU A 127 18.71 1.91 36.21
C LEU A 127 18.49 3.17 35.37
N THR A 128 17.72 4.15 35.85
CA THR A 128 17.47 5.41 35.13
C THR A 128 18.80 6.08 34.73
N GLY A 129 18.94 6.39 33.44
CA GLY A 129 20.15 6.97 32.87
C GLY A 129 21.15 5.95 32.31
N PHE A 130 20.94 4.65 32.55
CA PHE A 130 21.59 3.61 31.79
C PHE A 130 21.08 3.63 30.35
N ASN A 131 21.98 3.95 29.41
CA ASN A 131 21.68 3.96 27.99
C ASN A 131 22.79 3.25 27.24
N ARG A 132 22.44 2.36 26.33
CA ARG A 132 23.39 1.63 25.49
C ARG A 132 22.86 1.46 24.07
N TYR A 133 23.80 1.15 23.19
CA TYR A 133 23.50 0.69 21.84
C TYR A 133 24.18 -0.66 21.69
N LEU A 134 23.41 -1.69 21.37
CA LEU A 134 23.93 -3.04 21.15
C LEU A 134 23.74 -3.41 19.69
N ALA A 135 24.73 -4.08 19.12
CA ALA A 135 24.64 -4.71 17.81
C ALA A 135 24.88 -6.20 17.99
N VAL A 136 23.82 -6.99 17.92
CA VAL A 136 23.82 -8.42 18.20
C VAL A 136 23.73 -9.17 16.87
N PRO A 137 24.74 -9.99 16.49
CA PRO A 137 24.60 -10.86 15.34
C PRO A 137 23.52 -11.91 15.62
N VAL A 138 22.58 -12.06 14.69
CA VAL A 138 21.47 -13.01 14.78
C VAL A 138 21.37 -13.88 13.54
N SER A 139 20.87 -15.10 13.71
CA SER A 139 20.48 -15.99 12.61
C SER A 139 18.99 -16.28 12.67
N PHE A 140 18.36 -16.32 11.50
CA PHE A 140 16.95 -16.60 11.26
C PHE A 140 16.77 -17.88 10.45
N GLU A 141 15.71 -18.61 10.79
CA GLU A 141 15.06 -19.60 9.94
C GLU A 141 13.56 -19.29 9.93
N ILE A 142 13.02 -18.93 8.76
CA ILE A 142 11.60 -18.60 8.54
C ILE A 142 11.00 -19.64 7.60
N HIS A 143 9.84 -20.18 7.96
CA HIS A 143 9.08 -21.08 7.10
C HIS A 143 7.88 -20.33 6.52
N THR A 144 7.55 -20.59 5.26
CA THR A 144 6.47 -19.90 4.54
C THR A 144 5.54 -20.91 3.88
N ALA A 145 4.26 -20.55 3.76
CA ALA A 145 3.32 -21.27 2.91
C ALA A 145 3.57 -20.98 1.42
N PRO A 146 3.03 -21.79 0.48
CA PRO A 146 3.15 -21.53 -0.94
C PRO A 146 2.63 -20.15 -1.33
N ARG A 147 3.37 -19.49 -2.22
CA ARG A 147 2.99 -18.19 -2.81
C ARG A 147 2.12 -18.39 -4.05
N THR A 148 1.59 -17.30 -4.59
CA THR A 148 0.87 -17.26 -5.88
C THR A 148 1.57 -16.34 -6.89
N PRO A 149 2.75 -16.71 -7.42
CA PRO A 149 3.50 -15.84 -8.33
C PRO A 149 2.68 -15.43 -9.55
N GLY A 150 2.76 -14.15 -9.90
CA GLY A 150 2.01 -13.53 -10.99
C GLY A 150 0.72 -12.83 -10.53
N ASP A 151 0.18 -13.20 -9.36
CA ASP A 151 -0.95 -12.47 -8.79
C ASP A 151 -0.49 -11.08 -8.30
N PRO A 152 -1.35 -10.05 -8.46
CA PRO A 152 -1.02 -8.69 -8.03
C PRO A 152 -0.96 -8.55 -6.50
N VAL A 153 -1.66 -9.42 -5.76
CA VAL A 153 -1.52 -9.55 -4.31
C VAL A 153 -1.21 -11.01 -4.00
N GLN A 154 -0.11 -11.24 -3.30
CA GLN A 154 0.29 -12.58 -2.84
C GLN A 154 0.30 -12.58 -1.31
N THR A 155 -0.62 -13.33 -0.73
CA THR A 155 -0.78 -13.43 0.72
C THR A 155 -0.50 -14.86 1.16
N PHE A 156 0.45 -15.04 2.07
CA PHE A 156 0.81 -16.35 2.58
C PHE A 156 1.25 -16.27 4.03
N ILE A 157 0.88 -17.30 4.81
CA ILE A 157 1.28 -17.41 6.21
C ILE A 157 2.76 -17.78 6.31
N SER A 158 3.36 -17.38 7.41
CA SER A 158 4.75 -17.69 7.75
C SER A 158 4.90 -17.95 9.24
N GLU A 159 6.07 -18.46 9.64
CA GLU A 159 6.49 -18.50 11.03
C GLU A 159 8.00 -18.27 11.12
N ILE A 160 8.46 -17.59 12.17
CA ILE A 160 9.87 -17.66 12.55
C ILE A 160 10.08 -19.01 13.24
N TYR A 161 10.69 -19.97 12.56
CA TYR A 161 11.00 -21.27 13.16
C TYR A 161 12.12 -21.13 14.18
N GLN A 162 13.16 -20.36 13.85
CA GLN A 162 14.28 -20.09 14.74
C GLN A 162 14.76 -18.64 14.56
N LEU A 163 14.92 -17.94 15.68
CA LEU A 163 15.72 -16.72 15.81
C LEU A 163 16.66 -16.94 16.99
N VAL A 164 17.95 -16.70 16.80
CA VAL A 164 18.94 -16.77 17.87
C VAL A 164 20.03 -15.71 17.67
N GLY A 165 20.48 -15.09 18.75
CA GLY A 165 21.62 -14.19 18.75
C GLY A 165 22.33 -14.16 20.10
N GLU A 166 23.61 -13.81 20.07
CA GLU A 166 24.45 -13.65 21.25
C GLU A 166 25.36 -12.44 21.06
N LEU A 167 25.40 -11.58 22.08
CA LEU A 167 26.27 -10.42 22.12
C LEU A 167 27.67 -10.83 22.61
N PHE A 168 28.70 -10.24 22.03
CA PHE A 168 30.08 -10.50 22.40
C PHE A 168 30.83 -9.22 22.74
N GLY A 169 31.51 -9.20 23.89
CA GLY A 169 32.49 -8.16 24.23
C GLY A 169 31.90 -6.83 24.70
N ASP A 170 30.63 -6.78 25.08
CA ASP A 170 30.05 -5.60 25.71
C ASP A 170 30.56 -5.43 27.15
N PRO A 171 30.89 -4.20 27.59
CA PRO A 171 31.42 -3.95 28.93
C PRO A 171 30.38 -4.06 30.06
N ASP A 172 29.08 -3.97 29.76
CA ASP A 172 28.02 -4.04 30.76
C ASP A 172 27.29 -5.38 30.75
N PHE A 173 27.11 -5.99 29.56
CA PHE A 173 26.52 -7.31 29.37
C PHE A 173 27.59 -8.39 29.15
N CYS A 174 27.83 -9.19 30.18
CA CYS A 174 28.74 -10.34 30.11
C CYS A 174 28.10 -11.54 29.42
N VAL A 175 26.78 -11.67 29.58
CA VAL A 175 25.94 -12.52 28.73
C VAL A 175 24.79 -11.65 28.25
N PHE A 176 24.50 -11.73 26.96
CA PHE A 176 23.22 -11.33 26.40
C PHE A 176 22.91 -12.28 25.25
N ARG A 177 21.83 -13.05 25.41
CA ARG A 177 21.34 -13.98 24.39
C ARG A 177 19.88 -13.73 24.17
N ILE A 178 19.49 -13.71 22.90
CA ILE A 178 18.09 -13.66 22.49
C ILE A 178 17.76 -14.94 21.73
N LYS A 179 16.57 -15.47 21.97
CA LYS A 179 15.98 -16.49 21.11
C LYS A 179 14.48 -16.28 20.95
N ALA A 180 13.96 -16.63 19.79
CA ALA A 180 12.53 -16.73 19.52
C ALA A 180 12.28 -17.86 18.52
N GLY A 181 11.02 -18.23 18.34
CA GLY A 181 10.62 -19.17 17.30
C GLY A 181 10.19 -20.55 17.80
N SER A 182 9.43 -21.22 16.94
CA SER A 182 8.72 -22.46 17.26
C SER A 182 9.66 -23.64 17.55
N PHE A 183 10.90 -23.62 17.06
CA PHE A 183 11.96 -24.56 17.44
C PHE A 183 12.21 -24.60 18.95
N TYR A 184 12.13 -23.44 19.62
CA TYR A 184 12.29 -23.33 21.07
C TYR A 184 10.98 -23.51 21.84
N GLY A 185 9.88 -23.85 21.16
CA GLY A 185 8.55 -23.90 21.74
C GLY A 185 7.95 -22.52 22.03
N LEU A 186 8.51 -21.46 21.43
CA LEU A 186 8.04 -20.08 21.58
C LEU A 186 7.18 -19.71 20.36
N PRO A 187 5.89 -19.35 20.53
CA PRO A 187 5.02 -18.97 19.42
C PRO A 187 5.57 -17.80 18.61
N SER A 188 5.45 -17.88 17.29
CA SER A 188 6.00 -16.90 16.34
C SER A 188 5.27 -16.86 14.99
N PRO A 189 3.91 -16.91 14.96
CA PRO A 189 3.17 -16.83 13.71
C PRO A 189 3.42 -15.49 13.01
N GLY A 190 3.36 -15.53 11.68
CA GLY A 190 3.47 -14.34 10.85
C GLY A 190 2.73 -14.48 9.53
N GLN A 191 2.84 -13.42 8.74
CA GLN A 191 2.27 -13.35 7.40
C GLN A 191 3.15 -12.48 6.51
N PHE A 192 3.13 -12.77 5.22
CA PHE A 192 3.61 -11.88 4.17
C PHE A 192 2.46 -11.49 3.25
N ILE A 193 2.43 -10.22 2.88
CA ILE A 193 1.59 -9.63 1.85
C ILE A 193 2.52 -8.92 0.88
N LEU A 194 2.57 -9.43 -0.36
CA LEU A 194 3.32 -8.83 -1.46
C LEU A 194 2.31 -8.18 -2.41
N THR A 195 2.38 -6.87 -2.55
CA THR A 195 1.45 -6.08 -3.37
C THR A 195 2.19 -5.47 -4.56
N LYS A 196 1.82 -5.87 -5.77
CA LYS A 196 2.50 -5.48 -7.01
C LYS A 196 2.13 -4.06 -7.42
N MET A 197 3.11 -3.17 -7.38
CA MET A 197 2.96 -1.77 -7.74
C MET A 197 2.91 -1.55 -9.27
N PRO A 198 2.42 -0.39 -9.75
CA PRO A 198 2.47 0.01 -11.17
C PRO A 198 3.88 -0.04 -11.78
N SER A 199 4.92 0.16 -10.97
CA SER A 199 6.32 0.05 -11.38
C SER A 199 6.74 -1.37 -11.78
N GLY A 200 5.95 -2.38 -11.40
CA GLY A 200 6.26 -3.80 -11.51
C GLY A 200 6.99 -4.37 -10.29
N ASN A 201 7.44 -3.54 -9.36
CA ASN A 201 8.00 -3.98 -8.07
C ASN A 201 6.89 -4.38 -7.09
N PHE A 202 7.27 -4.96 -5.95
CA PHE A 202 6.36 -5.34 -4.87
C PHE A 202 6.58 -4.46 -3.64
N ASN A 203 5.51 -3.88 -3.12
CA ASN A 203 5.45 -3.45 -1.73
C ASN A 203 5.36 -4.70 -0.85
N ILE A 204 6.22 -4.76 0.16
CA ILE A 204 6.32 -5.85 1.12
C ILE A 204 5.73 -5.36 2.43
N ASP A 205 4.73 -6.09 2.90
CA ASP A 205 4.19 -5.98 4.24
C ASP A 205 4.31 -7.34 4.90
N SER A 206 5.04 -7.41 6.00
CA SER A 206 5.17 -8.63 6.78
C SER A 206 5.19 -8.34 8.25
N PHE A 207 4.53 -9.21 9.01
CA PHE A 207 4.57 -9.18 10.46
C PHE A 207 4.84 -10.55 11.05
N PHE A 208 5.40 -10.54 12.27
CA PHE A 208 5.51 -11.71 13.13
C PHE A 208 5.14 -11.34 14.56
N ASP A 209 4.12 -12.01 15.11
CA ASP A 209 3.79 -11.94 16.52
C ASP A 209 4.68 -12.94 17.27
N ILE A 210 5.79 -12.46 17.85
CA ILE A 210 6.80 -13.35 18.45
C ILE A 210 6.67 -13.39 19.96
N THR A 211 6.93 -14.58 20.52
CA THR A 211 7.36 -14.74 21.89
C THR A 211 8.89 -14.86 21.89
N TYR A 212 9.57 -13.94 22.58
CA TYR A 212 11.02 -13.93 22.70
C TYR A 212 11.44 -14.33 24.11
N GLN A 213 12.66 -14.86 24.24
CA GLN A 213 13.35 -15.07 25.51
C GLN A 213 14.71 -14.38 25.45
N ILE A 214 14.97 -13.49 26.41
CA ILE A 214 16.28 -12.84 26.59
C ILE A 214 16.90 -13.35 27.90
N GLU A 215 18.11 -13.87 27.81
CA GLU A 215 18.98 -14.22 28.93
C GLU A 215 20.09 -13.18 29.03
N PHE A 216 20.34 -12.64 30.22
CA PHE A 216 21.44 -11.70 30.46
C PHE A 216 22.18 -11.97 31.77
N GLU A 217 23.43 -11.52 31.80
CA GLU A 217 24.28 -11.43 33.00
C GLU A 217 25.10 -10.14 32.91
N GLY A 218 25.06 -9.32 33.95
CA GLY A 218 25.83 -8.09 34.00
C GLY A 218 27.31 -8.31 34.34
N CYS A 219 28.19 -7.55 33.70
CA CYS A 219 29.61 -7.66 33.92
C CYS A 219 30.10 -7.09 35.27
N PRO A 220 31.18 -7.65 35.84
CA PRO A 220 31.85 -7.05 36.99
C PRO A 220 32.29 -5.61 36.70
N GLY A 221 31.94 -4.69 37.59
CA GLY A 221 32.25 -3.26 37.48
C GLY A 221 31.29 -2.44 36.62
N SER A 222 30.27 -3.05 36.03
CA SER A 222 29.19 -2.33 35.34
C SER A 222 28.06 -1.92 36.29
N ILE A 223 27.13 -1.11 35.79
CA ILE A 223 25.88 -0.83 36.52
C ILE A 223 24.97 -2.07 36.61
N LEU A 224 25.16 -3.04 35.71
CA LEU A 224 24.42 -4.29 35.70
C LEU A 224 25.07 -5.36 36.58
N GLN A 225 26.19 -5.05 37.24
CA GLN A 225 26.89 -6.00 38.11
C GLN A 225 25.91 -6.62 39.11
N ASP A 226 26.08 -7.94 39.32
CA ASP A 226 25.28 -8.78 40.23
C ASP A 226 23.82 -9.01 39.78
N TYR A 227 23.39 -8.45 38.64
CA TYR A 227 22.11 -8.76 38.01
C TYR A 227 22.26 -9.79 36.90
N MET A 228 21.38 -10.78 36.91
CA MET A 228 21.28 -11.78 35.86
C MET A 228 19.87 -12.37 35.86
N GLY A 229 19.40 -12.77 34.70
CA GLY A 229 18.09 -13.40 34.62
C GLY A 229 17.64 -13.68 33.20
N THR A 230 16.44 -14.25 33.13
CA THR A 230 15.81 -14.66 31.88
C THR A 230 14.40 -14.08 31.83
N THR A 231 14.14 -13.21 30.85
CA THR A 231 12.82 -12.63 30.62
C THR A 231 12.21 -13.23 29.37
N VAL A 232 10.93 -13.57 29.44
CA VAL A 232 10.12 -13.97 28.28
C VAL A 232 9.08 -12.89 28.08
N GLY A 233 8.93 -12.43 26.84
CA GLY A 233 7.96 -11.42 26.47
C GLY A 233 7.38 -11.69 25.09
N THR A 234 6.46 -10.82 24.68
CA THR A 234 5.83 -10.87 23.36
C THR A 234 5.89 -9.50 22.72
N THR A 235 5.96 -9.46 21.40
CA THR A 235 5.88 -8.23 20.62
C THR A 235 5.56 -8.59 19.17
N ARG A 236 5.23 -7.58 18.37
CA ARG A 236 5.05 -7.70 16.93
C ARG A 236 6.23 -7.07 16.21
N LEU A 237 6.96 -7.90 15.46
CA LEU A 237 7.92 -7.43 14.46
C LEU A 237 7.18 -7.12 13.17
N GLN A 238 7.54 -6.00 12.52
CA GLN A 238 6.90 -5.51 11.31
C GLN A 238 7.99 -5.11 10.30
N GLN A 239 7.84 -5.52 9.04
CA GLN A 239 8.66 -5.13 7.90
C GLN A 239 7.76 -4.51 6.84
N GLY A 240 7.98 -3.23 6.54
CA GLY A 240 7.12 -2.43 5.68
C GLY A 240 5.74 -2.18 6.26
N ILE A 241 4.83 -1.67 5.44
CA ILE A 241 3.46 -1.31 5.81
C ILE A 241 2.47 -1.80 4.76
N GLU A 242 1.23 -2.05 5.18
CA GLU A 242 0.15 -2.44 4.29
C GLU A 242 -0.05 -1.37 3.20
N PHE A 243 -0.04 -1.80 1.94
CA PHE A 243 -0.43 -0.95 0.82
C PHE A 243 -1.95 -0.95 0.72
N LEU A 244 -2.57 0.18 1.06
CA LEU A 244 -4.00 0.36 0.89
C LEU A 244 -4.31 0.79 -0.55
N ASN A 245 -5.13 0.00 -1.24
CA ASN A 245 -5.57 0.29 -2.59
C ASN A 245 -6.90 1.07 -2.60
N ASP A 246 -6.92 2.19 -3.31
CA ASP A 246 -8.08 3.01 -3.61
C ASP A 246 -8.67 2.64 -4.97
N PRO A 247 -9.97 2.31 -5.06
CA PRO A 247 -10.59 1.97 -6.33
C PRO A 247 -10.54 3.15 -7.32
N PRO A 248 -10.62 2.88 -8.64
CA PRO A 248 -10.63 3.95 -9.62
C PRO A 248 -11.75 4.94 -9.37
N ASN A 249 -11.55 6.18 -9.80
CA ASN A 249 -12.64 7.15 -9.79
C ASN A 249 -13.78 6.70 -10.73
N LYS A 250 -14.97 7.27 -10.50
CA LYS A 250 -16.11 7.10 -11.40
C LYS A 250 -15.75 7.60 -12.82
N PRO A 251 -15.90 6.79 -13.87
CA PRO A 251 -15.58 7.21 -15.23
C PRO A 251 -16.44 8.37 -15.74
N VAL A 252 -15.82 9.25 -16.50
CA VAL A 252 -16.48 10.31 -17.26
C VAL A 252 -16.69 9.84 -18.69
N ILE A 253 -17.95 9.87 -19.14
CA ILE A 253 -18.35 9.49 -20.51
C ILE A 253 -18.66 10.77 -21.28
N SER A 254 -18.04 10.97 -22.44
CA SER A 254 -18.33 12.10 -23.32
C SER A 254 -18.63 11.64 -24.75
N GLY A 255 -19.60 12.28 -25.40
CA GLY A 255 -20.02 11.96 -26.75
C GLY A 255 -21.36 12.60 -27.10
N ALA A 256 -21.93 12.23 -28.25
CA ALA A 256 -23.21 12.77 -28.69
C ALA A 256 -24.37 12.24 -27.83
N THR A 257 -25.14 13.13 -27.20
CA THR A 257 -26.34 12.75 -26.43
C THR A 257 -27.61 12.64 -27.28
N TYR A 258 -27.49 12.96 -28.58
CA TYR A 258 -28.58 12.91 -29.53
C TYR A 258 -28.06 12.49 -30.91
N GLY A 259 -28.82 11.65 -31.60
CA GLY A 259 -28.41 11.13 -32.90
C GLY A 259 -29.55 10.60 -33.77
N LYS A 260 -29.21 10.15 -34.97
CA LYS A 260 -30.11 9.39 -35.85
C LYS A 260 -29.90 7.91 -35.59
N ALA A 261 -30.99 7.19 -35.38
CA ALA A 261 -30.96 5.74 -35.25
C ALA A 261 -30.25 5.09 -36.47
N GLY A 262 -29.47 4.05 -36.21
CA GLY A 262 -28.70 3.30 -37.22
C GLY A 262 -27.35 3.90 -37.60
N ASN A 263 -26.99 5.10 -37.09
CA ASN A 263 -25.65 5.65 -37.27
C ASN A 263 -24.70 5.17 -36.16
N VAL A 264 -23.41 5.01 -36.51
CA VAL A 264 -22.33 4.75 -35.55
C VAL A 264 -21.97 6.05 -34.84
N TYR A 265 -21.90 6.01 -33.51
CA TYR A 265 -21.43 7.11 -32.68
C TYR A 265 -20.25 6.66 -31.85
N GLU A 266 -19.26 7.54 -31.74
CA GLU A 266 -18.06 7.34 -30.92
C GLU A 266 -18.21 8.10 -29.60
N TYR A 267 -17.74 7.48 -28.52
CA TYR A 267 -17.72 8.01 -27.17
C TYR A 267 -16.33 7.85 -26.57
N THR A 268 -15.95 8.84 -25.76
CA THR A 268 -14.74 8.80 -24.95
C THR A 268 -15.07 8.43 -23.52
N PHE A 269 -14.17 7.65 -22.93
CA PHE A 269 -14.18 7.24 -21.53
C PHE A 269 -12.85 7.64 -20.92
N ILE A 270 -12.89 8.27 -19.76
CA ILE A 270 -11.71 8.64 -18.99
C ILE A 270 -12.00 8.50 -17.50
N THR A 271 -11.06 7.92 -16.77
CA THR A 271 -11.01 7.93 -15.32
C THR A 271 -9.56 7.91 -14.86
N ILE A 272 -9.37 8.23 -13.59
CA ILE A 272 -8.08 8.20 -12.91
C ILE A 272 -8.22 7.23 -11.74
N ASP A 273 -7.31 6.28 -11.69
CA ASP A 273 -7.01 5.51 -10.49
C ASP A 273 -6.16 6.35 -9.53
N PRO A 274 -6.57 6.56 -8.26
CA PRO A 274 -5.81 7.36 -7.29
C PRO A 274 -4.39 6.86 -7.03
N ASP A 275 -4.17 5.55 -7.09
CA ASP A 275 -2.86 4.91 -6.89
C ASP A 275 -2.02 4.89 -8.18
N GLY A 276 -2.62 5.32 -9.29
CA GLY A 276 -1.98 5.33 -10.59
C GLY A 276 -1.95 3.96 -11.26
N ASP A 277 -2.79 3.02 -10.81
CA ASP A 277 -2.88 1.69 -11.38
C ASP A 277 -3.38 1.68 -12.83
N ASP A 278 -2.96 0.67 -13.58
CA ASP A 278 -3.61 0.37 -14.86
C ASP A 278 -5.06 -0.07 -14.61
N ILE A 279 -5.96 0.36 -15.48
CA ILE A 279 -7.40 0.20 -15.33
C ILE A 279 -8.04 -0.58 -16.47
N TRP A 280 -9.13 -1.27 -16.17
CA TRP A 280 -10.03 -1.89 -17.14
C TRP A 280 -11.38 -1.21 -17.13
N TYR A 281 -11.98 -1.01 -18.30
CA TYR A 281 -13.33 -0.46 -18.43
C TYR A 281 -14.36 -1.56 -18.72
N TYR A 282 -15.54 -1.43 -18.13
CA TYR A 282 -16.73 -2.16 -18.52
C TYR A 282 -17.81 -1.16 -18.93
N THR A 283 -18.28 -1.27 -20.17
CA THR A 283 -19.31 -0.38 -20.72
C THR A 283 -20.58 -1.17 -21.06
N ASP A 284 -21.70 -0.73 -20.49
CA ASP A 284 -23.06 -1.15 -20.85
C ASP A 284 -23.69 -0.06 -21.70
N TRP A 285 -24.13 -0.41 -22.91
CA TRP A 285 -24.68 0.54 -23.87
C TRP A 285 -26.17 0.85 -23.67
N GLY A 286 -26.81 0.21 -22.70
CA GLY A 286 -28.22 0.41 -22.36
C GLY A 286 -29.21 -0.23 -23.32
N ASP A 287 -28.73 -0.90 -24.37
CA ASP A 287 -29.53 -1.62 -25.38
C ASP A 287 -29.52 -3.15 -25.18
N GLY A 288 -28.95 -3.62 -24.06
CA GLY A 288 -28.74 -5.02 -23.75
C GLY A 288 -27.37 -5.57 -24.19
N THR A 289 -26.52 -4.76 -24.82
CA THR A 289 -25.14 -5.11 -25.17
C THR A 289 -24.13 -4.47 -24.22
N ASN A 290 -22.95 -5.10 -24.09
CA ASN A 290 -21.84 -4.60 -23.29
C ASN A 290 -20.49 -5.03 -23.89
N THR A 291 -19.41 -4.45 -23.38
CA THR A 291 -18.04 -4.70 -23.86
C THR A 291 -17.31 -5.86 -23.18
N GLY A 292 -17.84 -6.36 -22.05
CA GLY A 292 -16.99 -7.02 -21.06
C GLY A 292 -15.93 -6.07 -20.49
N TRP A 293 -14.95 -6.61 -19.76
CA TRP A 293 -13.81 -5.86 -19.26
C TRP A 293 -12.76 -5.70 -20.36
N MET A 294 -12.45 -4.45 -20.72
CA MET A 294 -11.45 -4.11 -21.72
C MET A 294 -10.29 -3.38 -21.06
N GLY A 295 -9.06 -3.71 -21.46
CA GLY A 295 -7.83 -3.17 -20.89
C GLY A 295 -6.71 -4.22 -20.84
N PRO A 296 -5.63 -3.96 -20.08
CA PRO A 296 -5.41 -2.76 -19.27
C PRO A 296 -5.20 -1.49 -20.11
N PHE A 297 -5.52 -0.35 -19.52
CA PHE A 297 -5.19 0.99 -20.01
C PHE A 297 -4.55 1.79 -18.89
N SER A 298 -3.59 2.65 -19.21
CA SER A 298 -2.97 3.49 -18.19
C SER A 298 -3.97 4.50 -17.61
N SER A 299 -3.98 4.66 -16.29
CA SER A 299 -4.79 5.64 -15.57
C SER A 299 -4.69 7.03 -16.20
N GLY A 300 -5.83 7.73 -16.29
CA GLY A 300 -5.92 9.07 -16.88
C GLY A 300 -5.85 9.12 -18.41
N THR A 301 -5.72 7.99 -19.11
CA THR A 301 -5.75 7.96 -20.58
C THR A 301 -7.19 7.94 -21.12
N THR A 302 -7.41 8.66 -22.22
CA THR A 302 -8.71 8.66 -22.91
C THR A 302 -8.86 7.42 -23.78
N HIS A 303 -9.94 6.68 -23.59
CA HIS A 303 -10.29 5.50 -24.37
C HIS A 303 -11.52 5.77 -25.26
N LEU A 304 -11.48 5.29 -26.51
CA LEU A 304 -12.51 5.49 -27.53
C LEU A 304 -13.25 4.19 -27.82
N GLN A 305 -14.58 4.25 -27.84
CA GLN A 305 -15.41 3.15 -28.33
C GLN A 305 -16.58 3.67 -29.14
N SER A 306 -17.17 2.79 -29.94
CA SER A 306 -18.33 3.14 -30.75
C SER A 306 -19.44 2.11 -30.63
N ASN A 307 -20.69 2.58 -30.77
CA ASN A 307 -21.86 1.72 -30.84
C ASN A 307 -22.92 2.31 -31.78
N VAL A 308 -23.93 1.49 -32.12
CA VAL A 308 -25.06 1.83 -32.97
C VAL A 308 -26.36 1.52 -32.23
N TRP A 309 -27.29 2.46 -32.23
CA TRP A 309 -28.59 2.30 -31.58
C TRP A 309 -29.75 2.34 -32.57
N VAL A 310 -30.80 1.59 -32.25
CA VAL A 310 -32.12 1.78 -32.87
C VAL A 310 -32.88 2.91 -32.17
N GLU A 311 -34.09 3.22 -32.64
CA GLU A 311 -34.90 4.30 -32.07
C GLU A 311 -35.22 4.04 -30.59
N GLY A 312 -34.89 4.98 -29.71
CA GLY A 312 -35.08 4.82 -28.27
C GLY A 312 -34.34 5.84 -27.40
N ASN A 313 -34.57 5.74 -26.10
CA ASN A 313 -33.75 6.37 -25.06
C ASN A 313 -32.87 5.29 -24.45
N TYR A 314 -31.60 5.57 -24.26
CA TYR A 314 -30.64 4.64 -23.68
C TYR A 314 -29.79 5.35 -22.64
N THR A 315 -29.38 4.60 -21.63
CA THR A 315 -28.48 5.06 -20.58
C THR A 315 -27.18 4.29 -20.73
N ILE A 316 -26.15 4.94 -21.25
CA ILE A 316 -24.80 4.37 -21.31
C ILE A 316 -24.24 4.40 -19.90
N ARG A 317 -23.71 3.26 -19.43
CA ARG A 317 -23.04 3.15 -18.14
C ARG A 317 -21.64 2.63 -18.31
N CYS A 318 -20.68 3.22 -17.62
CA CYS A 318 -19.30 2.76 -17.62
C CYS A 318 -18.77 2.72 -16.19
N LYS A 319 -18.15 1.61 -15.80
CA LYS A 319 -17.34 1.52 -14.58
C LYS A 319 -15.93 1.09 -14.95
N ALA A 320 -14.99 1.35 -14.05
CA ALA A 320 -13.62 0.89 -14.16
C ALA A 320 -13.28 -0.05 -13.01
N LYS A 321 -12.21 -0.81 -13.18
CA LYS A 321 -11.54 -1.52 -12.08
C LYS A 321 -10.04 -1.42 -12.24
N ASP A 322 -9.32 -1.50 -11.14
CA ASP A 322 -7.86 -1.48 -11.08
C ASP A 322 -7.24 -2.88 -11.24
N LEU A 323 -5.92 -2.96 -11.01
CA LEU A 323 -5.11 -4.17 -11.02
C LEU A 323 -5.54 -5.19 -9.95
N TYR A 324 -6.04 -4.70 -8.82
CA TYR A 324 -6.47 -5.49 -7.67
C TYR A 324 -7.95 -5.91 -7.75
N ASN A 325 -8.64 -5.54 -8.84
CA ASN A 325 -10.06 -5.74 -9.08
C ASN A 325 -10.99 -4.91 -8.19
N ALA A 326 -10.52 -3.85 -7.53
CA ALA A 326 -11.43 -2.92 -6.89
C ALA A 326 -12.17 -2.13 -7.98
N GLU A 327 -13.50 -2.04 -7.85
CA GLU A 327 -14.36 -1.45 -8.88
C GLU A 327 -14.81 -0.05 -8.48
N SER A 328 -14.92 0.82 -9.46
CA SER A 328 -15.48 2.14 -9.29
C SER A 328 -17.01 2.16 -9.38
N GLU A 329 -17.59 3.26 -8.93
CA GLU A 329 -18.99 3.59 -9.20
C GLU A 329 -19.25 3.79 -10.70
N TRP A 330 -20.51 3.60 -11.11
CA TRP A 330 -20.91 3.76 -12.51
C TRP A 330 -21.00 5.23 -12.94
N GLY A 331 -20.21 5.61 -13.95
CA GLY A 331 -20.45 6.77 -14.79
C GLY A 331 -21.67 6.56 -15.68
N ILE A 332 -22.44 7.62 -15.94
CA ILE A 332 -23.72 7.54 -16.66
C ILE A 332 -23.81 8.65 -17.72
N LEU A 333 -24.29 8.31 -18.91
CA LEU A 333 -24.65 9.25 -19.97
C LEU A 333 -25.96 8.83 -20.64
N ASP A 334 -27.00 9.65 -20.53
CA ASP A 334 -28.28 9.44 -21.20
C ASP A 334 -28.23 9.95 -22.64
N ILE A 335 -28.72 9.14 -23.57
CA ILE A 335 -28.77 9.45 -25.00
C ILE A 335 -30.17 9.24 -25.58
N ASN A 336 -30.49 9.99 -26.63
CA ASN A 336 -31.77 9.92 -27.34
C ASN A 336 -31.57 9.72 -28.85
N MET A 337 -32.19 8.67 -29.39
CA MET A 337 -32.22 8.35 -30.82
C MET A 337 -33.68 8.37 -31.29
N PRO A 338 -34.24 9.53 -31.65
CA PRO A 338 -35.66 9.62 -31.94
C PRO A 338 -35.99 9.17 -33.36
N ARG A 339 -37.27 8.86 -33.55
CA ARG A 339 -37.85 8.59 -34.87
C ARG A 339 -37.61 9.73 -35.84
N THR A 340 -36.82 9.49 -36.88
CA THR A 340 -36.92 10.29 -38.10
C THR A 340 -38.21 9.90 -38.82
N LYS A 341 -39.24 10.74 -38.72
CA LYS A 341 -40.41 10.61 -39.60
C LYS A 341 -39.90 10.71 -41.04
N ALA A 342 -39.98 9.62 -41.80
CA ALA A 342 -39.94 9.72 -43.25
C ALA A 342 -41.04 10.71 -43.64
N LEU A 343 -40.68 11.87 -44.18
CA LEU A 343 -41.62 12.73 -44.88
C LEU A 343 -42.01 11.96 -46.14
N THR A 344 -42.94 11.02 -46.00
CA THR A 344 -43.54 10.36 -47.13
C THR A 344 -44.36 11.43 -47.84
N PHE A 345 -43.75 12.07 -48.85
CA PHE A 345 -44.40 12.97 -49.81
C PHE A 345 -45.46 12.24 -50.66
N GLN A 346 -46.02 11.13 -50.18
CA GLN A 346 -47.08 10.36 -50.83
C GLN A 346 -48.36 11.18 -50.95
N PHE A 347 -48.62 12.12 -50.02
CA PHE A 347 -49.72 13.08 -50.17
C PHE A 347 -49.42 14.16 -51.22
N LEU A 348 -48.19 14.68 -51.31
CA LEU A 348 -47.82 15.73 -52.26
C LEU A 348 -47.75 15.20 -53.70
N LEU A 349 -47.22 13.98 -53.89
CA LEU A 349 -47.19 13.31 -55.19
C LEU A 349 -48.62 12.98 -55.67
N ARG A 350 -49.51 12.56 -54.77
CA ARG A 350 -50.92 12.29 -55.09
C ARG A 350 -51.72 13.56 -55.41
N SER A 351 -51.33 14.72 -54.89
CA SER A 351 -51.91 16.02 -55.27
C SER A 351 -51.34 16.60 -56.56
N LEU A 352 -50.09 16.30 -56.93
CA LEU A 352 -49.47 16.75 -58.18
C LEU A 352 -50.02 16.03 -59.42
N GLU A 353 -50.52 14.80 -59.28
CA GLU A 353 -51.27 14.09 -60.34
C GLU A 353 -52.55 14.83 -60.77
N LYS A 354 -53.14 15.66 -59.89
CA LYS A 354 -54.36 16.43 -60.18
C LYS A 354 -54.10 17.76 -60.90
N PHE A 355 -52.84 18.16 -61.06
CA PHE A 355 -52.45 19.42 -61.70
C PHE A 355 -51.37 19.19 -62.79
N PRO A 356 -51.74 18.65 -63.97
CA PRO A 356 -50.79 18.31 -65.03
C PRO A 356 -49.97 19.50 -65.57
N LEU A 357 -50.45 20.73 -65.38
CA LEU A 357 -49.73 21.96 -65.75
C LEU A 357 -48.59 22.30 -64.78
N LEU A 358 -48.74 22.00 -63.48
CA LEU A 358 -47.69 22.26 -62.49
C LEU A 358 -46.53 21.26 -62.63
N TYR A 359 -46.85 20.00 -62.96
CA TYR A 359 -45.87 18.95 -63.27
C TYR A 359 -44.98 19.30 -64.47
N LYS A 360 -45.55 19.91 -65.53
CA LYS A 360 -44.79 20.39 -66.69
C LYS A 360 -43.83 21.53 -66.35
N ILE A 361 -44.23 22.47 -65.49
CA ILE A 361 -43.38 23.60 -65.10
C ILE A 361 -42.22 23.12 -64.21
N LEU A 362 -42.48 22.22 -63.27
CA LEU A 362 -41.45 21.65 -62.39
C LEU A 362 -40.37 20.86 -63.17
N ASN A 363 -40.75 20.11 -64.22
CA ASN A 363 -39.79 19.43 -65.10
C ASN A 363 -39.04 20.34 -66.08
N THR A 364 -39.38 21.63 -66.15
CA THR A 364 -38.66 22.61 -66.99
C THR A 364 -37.67 23.45 -66.17
N ILE A 365 -37.78 23.42 -64.83
CA ILE A 365 -36.96 24.24 -63.91
C ILE A 365 -35.88 23.40 -63.18
N VAL A 366 -36.00 22.06 -63.16
CA VAL A 366 -34.95 21.18 -62.63
C VAL A 366 -34.10 20.63 -63.78
N ILE A 367 -33.06 21.40 -64.15
CA ILE A 367 -31.74 20.90 -64.59
C ILE A 367 -30.75 21.31 -63.52
#